data_AF-A0A3M4U8D4-F1
#
_entry.id   AF-A0A3M4U8D4-F1
#
_cell.length_a   1.000
_cell.length_b   1.000
_cell.length_c   1.000
_cell.angle_alpha   90.00
_cell.angle_beta   90.00
_cell.angle_gamma   90.00
#
_symmetry.space_group_name_H-M   'P 1'
#
loop_
_entity.id
_entity.type
_entity.pdbx_description
1 polymer ?
#
loop_
_entity_poly.entity_id
_entity_poly.type
_entity_poly.pdbx_seq_one_letter_code
_entity_poly.pdbx_strand_id
1 'polypeptide(L)'
;MAGVLFWINDKDVKDYDVVTEVATCRGLDDFNYGTIYVVDNRRACFLYEAISHMRNTFGTPNVKFLYPSTGRNVDPSQRVNTGYVLPAEYLTSGIIPFFIEHDSKKKLAVCCDDEFSEEGLRRLIGYLNSVASEFPQQVLIAFPNYSFSAHSRQAAIVKSSIADKGFAELVEVVSYRSDFRSIA
;
A
#
# COMPACT_ATOMS: atom_id res chain seq x y z
N MET A 1 -17.23 0.45 18.70
CA MET A 1 -17.66 -0.45 17.60
C MET A 1 -17.23 0.21 16.30
N ALA A 2 -16.67 -0.54 15.34
CA ALA A 2 -16.27 0.01 14.05
C ALA A 2 -17.23 -0.46 12.96
N GLY A 3 -17.61 0.43 12.06
CA GLY A 3 -18.44 0.14 10.89
C GLY A 3 -17.68 0.42 9.59
N VAL A 4 -18.15 -0.16 8.50
CA VAL A 4 -17.64 0.12 7.15
C VAL A 4 -18.82 0.56 6.28
N LEU A 5 -18.68 1.72 5.64
CA LEU A 5 -19.65 2.27 4.68
C LEU A 5 -19.03 2.21 3.28
N PHE A 6 -19.66 1.44 2.39
CA PHE A 6 -19.32 1.45 0.97
C PHE A 6 -20.21 2.46 0.25
N TRP A 7 -19.61 3.51 -0.30
CA TRP A 7 -20.26 4.50 -1.13
C TRP A 7 -19.78 4.33 -2.57
N ILE A 8 -20.37 3.39 -3.29
CA ILE A 8 -19.95 3.01 -4.64
C ILE A 8 -21.11 3.24 -5.60
N ASN A 9 -20.82 3.87 -6.74
CA ASN A 9 -21.80 3.98 -7.82
C ASN A 9 -21.11 4.05 -9.20
N ASP A 10 -21.88 3.77 -10.24
CA ASP A 10 -21.45 3.68 -11.64
C ASP A 10 -21.60 5.00 -12.41
N LYS A 11 -22.15 6.04 -11.78
CA LYS A 11 -22.37 7.36 -12.39
C LYS A 11 -21.18 8.30 -12.16
N ASP A 12 -20.55 8.17 -11.02
CA ASP A 12 -19.39 8.95 -10.63
C ASP A 12 -18.12 8.38 -11.27
N VAL A 13 -17.15 9.26 -11.50
CA VAL A 13 -15.84 8.85 -12.01
C VAL A 13 -15.13 7.90 -11.03
N LYS A 14 -14.20 7.11 -11.55
CA LYS A 14 -13.46 6.07 -10.81
C LYS A 14 -12.69 6.62 -9.60
N ASP A 15 -12.33 7.88 -9.64
CA ASP A 15 -11.56 8.63 -8.66
C ASP A 15 -12.40 9.61 -7.84
N TYR A 16 -13.73 9.47 -7.86
CA TYR A 16 -14.61 10.30 -7.05
C TYR A 16 -14.37 10.08 -5.54
N ASP A 17 -14.15 11.19 -4.83
CA ASP A 17 -13.77 11.26 -3.42
C ASP A 17 -14.91 11.87 -2.59
N VAL A 18 -15.75 10.98 -2.04
CA VAL A 18 -16.89 11.37 -1.22
C VAL A 18 -16.43 11.90 0.14
N VAL A 19 -15.30 11.38 0.64
CA VAL A 19 -14.78 11.72 1.97
C VAL A 19 -14.46 13.20 2.05
N THR A 20 -13.83 13.75 1.01
CA THR A 20 -13.53 15.19 0.92
C THR A 20 -14.79 16.05 0.87
N GLU A 21 -15.83 15.62 0.16
CA GLU A 21 -17.11 16.35 0.09
C GLU A 21 -17.81 16.41 1.47
N VAL A 22 -17.90 15.26 2.15
CA VAL A 22 -18.59 15.17 3.45
C VAL A 22 -17.74 15.69 4.62
N ALA A 23 -16.44 15.89 4.43
CA ALA A 23 -15.56 16.48 5.46
C ALA A 23 -16.02 17.89 5.88
N THR A 24 -16.79 18.58 5.04
CA THR A 24 -17.34 19.91 5.33
C THR A 24 -18.69 19.88 6.06
N CYS A 25 -19.29 18.70 6.23
CA CYS A 25 -20.58 18.54 6.90
C CYS A 25 -20.50 18.94 8.38
N ARG A 26 -21.43 19.78 8.82
CA ARG A 26 -21.56 20.21 10.22
C ARG A 26 -22.53 19.30 10.97
N GLY A 27 -22.31 19.15 12.28
CA GLY A 27 -23.19 18.37 13.16
C GLY A 27 -22.96 16.86 13.11
N LEU A 28 -21.88 16.40 12.47
CA LEU A 28 -21.48 14.99 12.55
C LEU A 28 -21.13 14.59 14.00
N ASP A 29 -20.45 15.48 14.73
CA ASP A 29 -20.06 15.26 16.11
C ASP A 29 -21.26 15.19 17.09
N ASP A 30 -22.46 15.60 16.67
CA ASP A 30 -23.68 15.52 17.48
C ASP A 30 -24.21 14.08 17.58
N PHE A 31 -23.69 13.16 16.75
CA PHE A 31 -24.07 11.76 16.74
C PHE A 31 -23.05 10.91 17.51
N ASN A 32 -23.52 10.01 18.37
CA ASN A 32 -22.67 9.05 19.06
C ASN A 32 -22.42 7.82 18.18
N TYR A 33 -21.39 7.89 17.32
CA TYR A 33 -20.92 6.76 16.53
C TYR A 33 -19.45 6.45 16.83
N GLY A 34 -19.05 5.19 16.61
CA GLY A 34 -17.64 4.79 16.70
C GLY A 34 -16.88 5.12 15.41
N THR A 35 -15.82 4.39 15.08
CA THR A 35 -15.12 4.59 13.81
C THR A 35 -15.97 4.08 12.64
N ILE A 36 -16.17 4.89 11.60
CA ILE A 36 -16.75 4.46 10.32
C ILE A 36 -15.68 4.60 9.24
N TYR A 37 -15.28 3.49 8.64
CA TYR A 37 -14.41 3.47 7.47
C TYR A 37 -15.26 3.71 6.22
N VAL A 38 -14.96 4.77 5.47
CA VAL A 38 -15.67 5.08 4.22
C VAL A 38 -14.85 4.60 3.04
N VAL A 39 -15.44 3.75 2.21
CA VAL A 39 -14.84 3.25 0.96
C VAL A 39 -15.65 3.81 -0.21
N ASP A 40 -15.11 4.83 -0.87
CA ASP A 40 -15.67 5.42 -2.08
C ASP A 40 -15.09 4.77 -3.36
N ASN A 41 -15.46 5.30 -4.53
CA ASN A 41 -14.96 4.83 -5.82
C ASN A 41 -13.44 4.90 -5.89
N ARG A 42 -12.83 6.02 -5.48
CA ARG A 42 -11.36 6.19 -5.49
C ARG A 42 -10.69 5.11 -4.66
N ARG A 43 -11.17 4.87 -3.45
CA ARG A 43 -10.58 3.89 -2.54
C ARG A 43 -10.81 2.46 -3.02
N ALA A 44 -12.01 2.14 -3.50
CA ALA A 44 -12.33 0.84 -4.08
C ALA A 44 -11.44 0.54 -5.30
N CYS A 45 -11.21 1.54 -6.15
CA CYS A 45 -10.29 1.48 -7.28
C CYS A 45 -8.87 1.13 -6.82
N PHE A 46 -8.31 1.89 -5.86
CA PHE A 46 -6.95 1.66 -5.37
C PHE A 46 -6.80 0.24 -4.80
N LEU A 47 -7.75 -0.20 -3.95
CA LEU A 47 -7.77 -1.55 -3.39
C LEU A 47 -7.76 -2.60 -4.51
N TYR A 48 -8.64 -2.45 -5.51
CA TYR A 48 -8.74 -3.37 -6.62
C TYR A 48 -7.44 -3.44 -7.44
N GLU A 49 -6.90 -2.30 -7.85
CA GLU A 49 -5.69 -2.24 -8.68
C GLU A 49 -4.46 -2.79 -7.95
N ALA A 50 -4.23 -2.36 -6.70
CA ALA A 50 -3.08 -2.79 -5.92
C ALA A 50 -3.11 -4.30 -5.64
N ILE A 51 -4.25 -4.83 -5.18
CA ILE A 51 -4.40 -6.25 -4.87
C ILE A 51 -4.32 -7.10 -6.14
N SER A 52 -4.99 -6.68 -7.22
CA SER A 52 -4.97 -7.40 -8.49
C SER A 52 -3.58 -7.42 -9.10
N HIS A 53 -2.87 -6.29 -9.09
CA HIS A 53 -1.50 -6.22 -9.59
C HIS A 53 -0.59 -7.22 -8.88
N MET A 54 -0.55 -7.22 -7.55
CA MET A 54 0.31 -8.13 -6.79
C MET A 54 -0.06 -9.60 -7.04
N ARG A 55 -1.34 -9.93 -7.02
CA ARG A 55 -1.81 -11.32 -7.23
C ARG A 55 -1.60 -11.82 -8.65
N ASN A 56 -1.72 -10.95 -9.66
CA ASN A 56 -1.47 -11.31 -11.05
C ASN A 56 0.03 -11.47 -11.33
N THR A 57 0.88 -10.63 -10.71
CA THR A 57 2.33 -10.68 -10.90
C THR A 57 2.98 -11.87 -10.18
N PHE A 58 2.54 -12.20 -8.97
CA PHE A 58 3.19 -13.22 -8.13
C PHE A 58 2.34 -14.47 -7.86
N GLY A 59 1.10 -14.51 -8.33
CA GLY A 59 0.15 -15.59 -8.03
C GLY A 59 -0.52 -15.42 -6.67
N THR A 60 -1.84 -15.56 -6.64
CA THR A 60 -2.67 -15.36 -5.42
C THR A 60 -2.18 -16.10 -4.16
N PRO A 61 -1.77 -17.39 -4.22
CA PRO A 61 -1.31 -18.11 -3.02
C PRO A 61 -0.01 -17.56 -2.41
N ASN A 62 0.76 -16.82 -3.20
CA ASN A 62 2.07 -16.31 -2.79
C ASN A 62 1.98 -14.91 -2.18
N VAL A 63 0.80 -14.27 -2.20
CA VAL A 63 0.61 -12.88 -1.78
C VAL A 63 -0.23 -12.84 -0.50
N LYS A 64 0.42 -12.42 0.60
CA LYS A 64 -0.21 -12.17 1.89
C LYS A 64 -0.16 -10.66 2.19
N PHE A 65 -1.12 -10.15 2.95
CA PHE A 65 -1.03 -8.82 3.54
C PHE A 65 -0.07 -8.86 4.73
N LEU A 66 0.69 -7.79 4.92
CA LEU A 66 1.41 -7.57 6.17
C LEU A 66 0.42 -7.02 7.20
N TYR A 67 0.28 -7.65 8.36
CA TYR A 67 -0.63 -7.18 9.39
C TYR A 67 0.07 -6.13 10.28
N PRO A 68 -0.59 -4.99 10.56
CA PRO A 68 0.02 -3.94 11.36
C PRO A 68 0.30 -4.41 12.80
N SER A 69 1.42 -3.97 13.37
CA SER A 69 1.69 -4.12 14.81
C SER A 69 0.67 -3.30 15.59
N THR A 70 -0.39 -3.91 16.10
CA THR A 70 -1.30 -3.24 17.03
C THR A 70 -0.89 -3.57 18.47
N GLY A 71 -1.13 -2.65 19.41
CA GLY A 71 -0.87 -2.87 20.85
C GLY A 71 -1.69 -4.01 21.48
N ARG A 72 -2.49 -4.73 20.68
CA ARG A 72 -3.25 -5.93 21.06
C ARG A 72 -2.54 -7.24 20.67
N ASN A 73 -1.49 -7.17 19.85
CA ASN A 73 -0.68 -8.31 19.39
C ASN A 73 0.74 -8.26 20.00
N VAL A 74 0.80 -8.22 21.34
CA VAL A 74 2.06 -7.99 22.08
C VAL A 74 2.84 -9.29 22.30
N ASP A 75 2.16 -10.44 22.36
CA ASP A 75 2.82 -11.74 22.57
C ASP A 75 3.50 -12.22 21.27
N PRO A 76 4.85 -12.23 21.20
CA PRO A 76 5.57 -12.65 20.00
C PRO A 76 5.33 -14.12 19.63
N SER A 77 4.93 -14.97 20.58
CA SER A 77 4.72 -16.40 20.37
C SER A 77 3.41 -16.72 19.63
N GLN A 78 2.45 -15.79 19.62
CA GLN A 78 1.15 -15.93 18.97
C GLN A 78 0.97 -14.97 17.78
N ARG A 79 1.99 -14.18 17.49
CA ARG A 79 1.90 -13.04 16.59
C ARG A 79 1.90 -13.49 15.12
N VAL A 80 0.72 -13.43 14.50
CA VAL A 80 0.56 -13.60 13.05
C VAL A 80 0.78 -12.25 12.36
N ASN A 81 1.94 -12.08 11.72
CA ASN A 81 2.32 -10.84 11.02
C ASN A 81 1.87 -10.78 9.57
N THR A 82 1.34 -11.88 9.03
CA THR A 82 0.90 -11.94 7.64
C THR A 82 -0.33 -12.81 7.48
N GLY A 83 -1.16 -12.54 6.48
CA GLY A 83 -2.26 -13.44 6.12
C GLY A 83 -3.01 -13.00 4.88
N TYR A 84 -4.03 -13.76 4.49
CA TYR A 84 -4.75 -13.56 3.23
C TYR A 84 -5.97 -12.63 3.33
N VAL A 85 -6.34 -12.21 4.55
CA VAL A 85 -7.49 -11.34 4.80
C VAL A 85 -7.00 -9.90 4.86
N LEU A 86 -7.61 -9.00 4.08
CA LEU A 86 -7.28 -7.58 4.11
C LEU A 86 -7.61 -6.99 5.50
N PRO A 87 -6.64 -6.40 6.22
CA PRO A 87 -6.90 -5.66 7.45
C PRO A 87 -7.86 -4.49 7.23
N ALA A 88 -8.78 -4.26 8.17
CA ALA A 88 -9.76 -3.18 8.07
C ALA A 88 -9.09 -1.80 8.03
N GLU A 89 -7.93 -1.64 8.68
CA GLU A 89 -7.11 -0.44 8.67
C GLU A 89 -6.64 -0.06 7.27
N TYR A 90 -6.53 -1.03 6.35
CA TYR A 90 -6.13 -0.77 4.97
C TYR A 90 -7.29 -0.38 4.05
N LEU A 91 -8.54 -0.53 4.50
CA LEU A 91 -9.71 -0.12 3.71
C LEU A 91 -9.69 1.37 3.37
N THR A 92 -9.10 2.22 4.21
CA THR A 92 -8.99 3.68 3.98
C THR A 92 -7.54 4.15 3.88
N SER A 93 -6.57 3.23 3.90
CA SER A 93 -5.16 3.56 3.85
C SER A 93 -4.74 3.96 2.43
N GLY A 94 -3.87 4.96 2.32
CA GLY A 94 -3.17 5.31 1.08
C GLY A 94 -2.08 4.32 0.69
N ILE A 95 -1.80 3.32 1.52
CA ILE A 95 -0.81 2.27 1.25
C ILE A 95 -1.35 0.89 1.60
N ILE A 96 -0.88 -0.13 0.88
CA ILE A 96 -1.16 -1.54 1.20
C ILE A 96 0.17 -2.31 1.19
N PRO A 97 0.66 -2.74 2.36
CA PRO A 97 1.84 -3.58 2.45
C PRO A 97 1.50 -5.07 2.26
N PHE A 98 2.41 -5.78 1.59
CA PHE A 98 2.31 -7.18 1.27
C PHE A 98 3.59 -7.92 1.67
N PHE A 99 3.42 -9.18 2.04
CA PHE A 99 4.48 -10.15 2.16
C PHE A 99 4.31 -11.21 1.08
N ILE A 100 5.35 -11.41 0.28
CA ILE A 100 5.29 -12.23 -0.92
C ILE A 100 6.32 -13.36 -0.83
N GLU A 101 5.90 -14.59 -1.03
CA GLU A 101 6.77 -15.77 -1.08
C GLU A 101 6.68 -16.37 -2.49
N HIS A 102 7.59 -15.97 -3.38
CA HIS A 102 7.58 -16.38 -4.80
C HIS A 102 8.99 -16.73 -5.25
N ASP A 103 9.17 -17.86 -5.94
CA ASP A 103 10.46 -18.43 -6.38
C ASP A 103 11.46 -18.62 -5.23
N SER A 104 11.00 -19.12 -4.08
CA SER A 104 11.81 -19.24 -2.86
C SER A 104 12.42 -17.91 -2.38
N LYS A 105 11.90 -16.77 -2.86
CA LYS A 105 12.28 -15.43 -2.41
C LYS A 105 11.18 -14.81 -1.57
N LYS A 106 11.54 -14.37 -0.37
CA LYS A 106 10.70 -13.52 0.50
C LYS A 106 10.85 -12.07 0.05
N LYS A 107 9.74 -11.46 -0.37
CA LYS A 107 9.69 -10.04 -0.77
C LYS A 107 8.75 -9.28 0.16
N LEU A 108 9.15 -8.06 0.48
CA LEU A 108 8.29 -7.10 1.15
C LEU A 108 7.84 -6.08 0.10
N ALA A 109 6.54 -5.90 -0.09
CA ALA A 109 6.04 -4.96 -1.09
C ALA A 109 5.08 -3.94 -0.47
N VAL A 110 4.97 -2.77 -1.10
CA VAL A 110 3.94 -1.79 -0.78
C VAL A 110 3.40 -1.16 -2.06
N CYS A 111 2.08 -1.12 -2.20
CA CYS A 111 1.42 -0.24 -3.18
C CYS A 111 1.05 1.08 -2.49
N CYS A 112 1.24 2.19 -3.19
CA CYS A 112 0.89 3.54 -2.75
C CYS A 112 -0.16 4.14 -3.68
N ASP A 113 -1.19 4.79 -3.14
CA ASP A 113 -2.22 5.49 -3.92
C ASP A 113 -1.71 6.83 -4.47
N ASP A 114 -0.78 7.47 -3.74
CA ASP A 114 -0.15 8.72 -4.19
C ASP A 114 0.76 8.48 -5.39
N GLU A 115 0.90 9.52 -6.22
CA GLU A 115 1.86 9.53 -7.31
C GLU A 115 3.31 9.49 -6.82
N PHE A 116 4.21 9.05 -7.69
CA PHE A 116 5.63 9.00 -7.41
C PHE A 116 6.18 10.39 -7.03
N SER A 117 6.87 10.45 -5.89
CA SER A 117 7.68 11.58 -5.47
C SER A 117 8.91 11.09 -4.70
N GLU A 118 10.00 11.87 -4.70
CA GLU A 118 11.20 11.52 -3.93
C GLU A 118 10.91 11.41 -2.43
N GLU A 119 10.05 12.30 -1.92
CA GLU A 119 9.64 12.30 -0.53
C GLU A 119 8.78 11.08 -0.20
N GLY A 120 7.79 10.77 -1.04
CA GLY A 120 6.96 9.57 -0.92
C GLY A 120 7.80 8.30 -0.91
N LEU A 121 8.75 8.17 -1.85
CA LEU A 121 9.67 7.03 -1.89
C LEU A 121 10.51 6.95 -0.61
N ARG A 122 11.08 8.05 -0.13
CA ARG A 122 11.89 8.07 1.10
C ARG A 122 11.08 7.62 2.31
N ARG A 123 9.83 8.09 2.45
CA ARG A 123 8.92 7.69 3.53
C ARG A 123 8.58 6.20 3.44
N LEU A 124 8.27 5.68 2.25
CA LEU A 124 7.93 4.27 2.07
C LEU A 124 9.12 3.34 2.34
N ILE A 125 10.34 3.74 1.95
CA ILE A 125 11.56 3.00 2.28
C ILE A 125 11.76 2.97 3.79
N GLY A 126 11.63 4.11 4.48
CA GLY A 126 11.74 4.17 5.94
C GLY A 126 10.70 3.30 6.64
N TYR A 127 9.45 3.35 6.16
CA TYR A 127 8.37 2.48 6.64
C TYR A 127 8.72 1.00 6.46
N LEU A 128 9.05 0.58 5.24
CA LEU A 128 9.38 -0.81 4.94
C LEU A 128 10.61 -1.29 5.71
N ASN A 129 11.61 -0.44 5.93
CA ASN A 129 12.77 -0.76 6.76
C ASN A 129 12.38 -0.98 8.23
N SER A 130 11.42 -0.22 8.75
CA SER A 130 10.96 -0.36 10.14
C SER A 130 10.08 -1.59 10.40
N VAL A 131 9.42 -2.11 9.36
CA VAL A 131 8.58 -3.31 9.45
C VAL A 131 9.23 -4.55 8.82
N ALA A 132 10.40 -4.39 8.19
CA ALA A 132 11.20 -5.48 7.68
C ALA A 132 11.49 -6.46 8.83
N SER A 133 10.91 -7.65 8.71
CA SER A 133 11.10 -8.74 9.67
C SER A 133 12.35 -9.54 9.29
N GLU A 134 12.34 -10.88 9.41
CA GLU A 134 13.36 -11.75 8.80
C GLU A 134 13.75 -11.23 7.41
N PHE A 135 14.98 -10.74 7.27
CA PHE A 135 15.40 -9.86 6.16
C PHE A 135 14.79 -10.25 4.80
N PRO A 136 14.04 -9.34 4.14
CA PRO A 136 13.52 -9.61 2.82
C PRO A 136 14.69 -9.74 1.83
N GLN A 137 14.54 -10.59 0.82
CA GLN A 137 15.51 -10.69 -0.28
C GLN A 137 15.24 -9.65 -1.38
N GLN A 138 14.09 -8.97 -1.31
CA GLN A 138 13.70 -7.91 -2.22
C GLN A 138 12.64 -7.02 -1.56
N VAL A 139 12.71 -5.72 -1.84
CA VAL A 139 11.75 -4.72 -1.36
C VAL A 139 11.12 -4.05 -2.58
N LEU A 140 9.82 -4.17 -2.77
CA LEU A 140 9.11 -3.63 -3.94
C LEU A 140 8.24 -2.44 -3.54
N ILE A 141 8.42 -1.29 -4.17
CA ILE A 141 7.62 -0.10 -3.94
C ILE A 141 6.89 0.26 -5.23
N ALA A 142 5.57 0.12 -5.22
CA ALA A 142 4.73 0.31 -6.39
C ALA A 142 3.93 1.62 -6.29
N PHE A 143 4.13 2.52 -7.26
CA PHE A 143 3.35 3.75 -7.42
C PHE A 143 2.43 3.63 -8.64
N PRO A 144 1.34 4.41 -8.76
CA PRO A 144 0.42 4.30 -9.89
C PRO A 144 1.02 4.83 -11.20
N ASN A 145 1.96 5.78 -11.13
CA ASN A 145 2.48 6.50 -12.29
C ASN A 145 4.01 6.41 -12.43
N TYR A 146 4.66 5.48 -11.73
CA TYR A 146 6.12 5.35 -11.86
C TYR A 146 6.50 4.95 -13.29
N SER A 147 7.47 5.65 -13.88
CA SER A 147 8.03 5.33 -15.19
C SER A 147 9.54 5.36 -15.08
N PHE A 148 10.20 4.32 -15.57
CA PHE A 148 11.66 4.26 -15.58
C PHE A 148 12.29 5.45 -16.32
N SER A 149 11.70 5.87 -17.44
CA SER A 149 12.22 6.98 -18.25
C SER A 149 12.09 8.34 -17.55
N ALA A 150 11.06 8.53 -16.74
CA ALA A 150 10.78 9.80 -16.06
C ALA A 150 11.38 9.89 -14.65
N HIS A 151 11.51 8.76 -13.95
CA HIS A 151 11.69 8.75 -12.50
C HIS A 151 12.91 7.97 -12.00
N SER A 152 13.60 7.21 -12.85
CA SER A 152 14.75 6.36 -12.43
C SER A 152 15.87 7.17 -11.77
N ARG A 153 16.14 8.39 -12.27
CA ARG A 153 17.15 9.29 -11.69
C ARG A 153 16.76 9.73 -10.27
N GLN A 154 15.54 10.19 -10.08
CA GLN A 154 15.01 10.58 -8.77
C GLN A 154 15.04 9.40 -7.79
N ALA A 155 14.60 8.22 -8.24
CA ALA A 155 14.65 7.01 -7.42
C ALA A 155 16.08 6.64 -7.01
N ALA A 156 17.05 6.73 -7.93
CA ALA A 156 18.46 6.48 -7.64
C ALA A 156 19.05 7.46 -6.61
N ILE A 157 18.70 8.75 -6.70
CA ILE A 157 19.11 9.77 -5.72
C ILE A 157 18.59 9.40 -4.33
N VAL A 158 17.29 9.10 -4.22
CA VAL A 158 16.69 8.70 -2.93
C VAL A 158 17.38 7.45 -2.39
N LYS A 159 17.54 6.40 -3.21
CA LYS A 159 18.22 5.15 -2.82
C LYS A 159 19.64 5.41 -2.31
N SER A 160 20.40 6.25 -2.99
CA SER A 160 21.78 6.59 -2.59
C SER A 160 21.86 7.35 -1.26
N SER A 161 20.77 8.02 -0.85
CA SER A 161 20.72 8.80 0.39
C SER A 161 20.29 7.99 1.62
N ILE A 162 19.89 6.72 1.46
CA ILE A 162 19.54 5.84 2.57
C ILE A 162 20.81 5.45 3.33
N ALA A 163 20.76 5.45 4.66
CA ALA A 163 21.90 5.08 5.51
C ALA A 163 22.27 3.60 5.37
N ASP A 164 21.27 2.71 5.43
CA ASP A 164 21.44 1.28 5.20
C ASP A 164 21.57 0.99 3.70
N LYS A 165 22.82 0.82 3.24
CA LYS A 165 23.11 0.51 1.84
C LYS A 165 22.65 -0.89 1.44
N GLY A 166 22.73 -1.86 2.35
CA GLY A 166 22.27 -3.22 2.08
C GLY A 166 20.77 -3.23 1.82
N PHE A 167 19.98 -2.55 2.65
CA PHE A 167 18.54 -2.40 2.41
C PHE A 167 18.24 -1.63 1.13
N ALA A 168 18.98 -0.55 0.85
CA ALA A 168 18.81 0.26 -0.36
C ALA A 168 18.99 -0.56 -1.65
N GLU A 169 19.91 -1.53 -1.67
CA GLU A 169 20.15 -2.41 -2.82
C GLU A 169 18.96 -3.33 -3.11
N LEU A 170 18.20 -3.73 -2.08
CA LEU A 170 17.02 -4.57 -2.20
C LEU A 170 15.81 -3.84 -2.79
N VAL A 171 15.81 -2.49 -2.77
CA VAL A 171 14.66 -1.67 -3.16
C VAL A 171 14.51 -1.61 -4.68
N GLU A 172 13.37 -2.03 -5.18
CA GLU A 172 12.91 -1.86 -6.55
C GLU A 172 11.66 -0.98 -6.56
N VAL A 173 11.58 -0.07 -7.54
CA VAL A 173 10.44 0.83 -7.73
C VAL A 173 9.75 0.48 -9.03
N VAL A 174 8.44 0.24 -8.99
CA VAL A 174 7.64 -0.20 -10.14
C VAL A 174 6.34 0.59 -10.27
N SER A 175 5.68 0.43 -11.41
CA SER A 175 4.27 0.83 -11.58
C SER A 175 3.34 -0.35 -11.34
N TYR A 176 2.23 -0.13 -10.64
CA TYR A 176 1.14 -1.12 -10.61
C TYR A 176 0.02 -0.85 -11.61
N ARG A 177 0.00 0.34 -12.25
CA ARG A 177 -0.89 0.60 -13.37
C ARG A 177 -0.14 0.31 -14.67
N SER A 178 -0.76 -0.51 -15.50
CA SER A 178 -0.23 -0.85 -16.81
C SER A 178 -0.42 0.33 -17.76
N ASP A 179 0.67 0.84 -18.31
CA ASP A 179 0.66 1.63 -19.54
C ASP A 179 1.49 0.86 -20.57
N PHE A 180 1.07 0.83 -21.84
CA PHE A 180 1.86 0.20 -22.90
C PHE A 180 3.25 0.84 -23.03
N ARG A 181 3.41 2.08 -22.56
CA ARG A 181 4.67 2.82 -22.47
C ARG A 181 5.57 2.36 -21.32
N SER A 182 5.06 1.54 -20.39
CA SER A 182 5.80 1.00 -19.25
C SER A 182 6.60 -0.26 -19.59
N ILE A 183 6.45 -0.82 -20.79
CA ILE A 183 7.17 -2.03 -21.23
C ILE A 183 8.54 -1.60 -21.73
N ALA A 184 9.59 -1.87 -20.96
CA ALA A 184 11.00 -1.72 -21.33
C ALA A 184 11.75 -3.02 -21.11
#